data_AF-A0A968Y3M1-F1
#
_entry.id   AF-A0A968Y3M1-F1
#
_cell.length_a   1.000
_cell.length_b   1.000
_cell.length_c   1.000
_cell.angle_alpha   90.00
_cell.angle_beta   90.00
_cell.angle_gamma   90.00
#
_symmetry.space_group_name_H-M   'P 1'
#
loop_
_entity.id
_entity.type
_entity.pdbx_description
1 polymer ?
#
loop_
_entity_poly.entity_id
_entity_poly.type
_entity_poly.pdbx_seq_one_letter_code
_entity_poly.pdbx_strand_id
1 'polypeptide(L)'
;MLSQVHFPLTFSDRAVAPTKILEFRSQYQSCRIRVPDLDRPMAAILVDREYYSFFKAVKEASKVLAIAAKLGNSGDGTAITKTASGYAIWVREPEAQAVKPS
;
A
#
# COMPACT_ATOMS: atom_id res chain seq x y z
N MET A 1 28.46 -26.00 28.63
CA MET A 1 27.77 -24.71 28.40
C MET A 1 27.87 -24.40 26.92
N LEU A 2 26.77 -24.46 26.17
CA LEU A 2 26.75 -24.06 24.77
C LEU A 2 26.22 -22.63 24.71
N SER A 3 27.13 -21.67 24.54
CA SER A 3 26.78 -20.26 24.36
C SER A 3 26.15 -20.09 22.98
N GLN A 4 24.82 -19.92 22.93
CA GLN A 4 24.14 -19.47 21.73
C GLN A 4 24.56 -18.03 21.45
N VAL A 5 25.27 -17.84 20.34
CA VAL A 5 25.58 -16.51 19.82
C VAL A 5 24.26 -15.94 19.31
N HIS A 6 23.68 -15.03 20.09
CA HIS A 6 22.53 -14.25 19.66
C HIS A 6 23.03 -13.30 18.57
N PHE A 7 22.75 -13.61 17.31
CA PHE A 7 22.91 -12.64 16.23
C PHE A 7 21.72 -11.69 16.32
N PRO A 8 21.89 -10.39 16.67
CA PRO A 8 20.83 -9.44 16.45
C PRO A 8 20.62 -9.38 14.94
N LEU A 9 19.46 -9.82 14.47
CA LEU A 9 19.01 -9.58 13.10
C LEU A 9 18.71 -8.08 12.97
N THR A 10 19.76 -7.27 12.88
CA THR A 10 19.67 -5.94 12.31
C THR A 10 19.54 -6.11 10.79
N PHE A 11 18.37 -6.57 10.35
CA PHE A 11 17.94 -6.34 8.97
C PHE A 11 17.64 -4.84 8.84
N SER A 12 18.69 -4.06 8.62
CA SER A 12 18.56 -2.82 7.85
C SER A 12 18.80 -3.17 6.38
N ASP A 13 17.93 -4.02 5.87
CA ASP A 13 17.76 -4.29 4.44
C ASP A 13 16.46 -3.57 4.08
N ARG A 14 16.52 -2.55 3.22
CA ARG A 14 15.28 -1.97 2.67
C ARG A 14 14.69 -3.01 1.72
N ALA A 15 14.06 -4.03 2.29
CA ALA A 15 13.36 -5.06 1.54
C ALA A 15 12.37 -4.35 0.62
N VAL A 16 12.48 -4.62 -0.68
CA VAL A 16 11.58 -4.07 -1.69
C VAL A 16 10.16 -4.50 -1.32
N ALA A 17 9.31 -3.53 -1.05
CA ALA A 17 7.93 -3.82 -0.67
C ALA A 17 7.11 -4.23 -1.90
N PRO A 18 6.15 -5.17 -1.73
CA PRO A 18 5.41 -5.73 -2.86
C PRO A 18 4.43 -4.71 -3.46
N THR A 19 4.15 -4.90 -4.75
CA THR A 19 3.11 -4.18 -5.50
C THR A 19 2.01 -5.16 -5.92
N LYS A 20 0.75 -4.89 -5.55
CA LYS A 20 -0.42 -5.68 -6.00
C LYS A 20 -1.03 -5.05 -7.25
N ILE A 21 -1.27 -5.82 -8.31
CA ILE A 21 -2.03 -5.35 -9.49
C ILE A 21 -3.43 -5.94 -9.43
N LEU A 22 -4.43 -5.07 -9.37
CA LEU A 22 -5.85 -5.41 -9.14
C LEU A 22 -6.66 -5.00 -10.38
N GLU A 23 -6.86 -5.95 -11.28
CA GLU A 23 -7.55 -5.73 -12.56
C GLU A 23 -9.07 -5.69 -12.41
N PHE A 24 -9.61 -6.37 -11.41
CA PHE A 24 -11.05 -6.52 -11.20
C PHE A 24 -11.53 -5.85 -9.91
N ARG A 25 -12.73 -5.27 -9.97
CA ARG A 25 -13.37 -4.62 -8.81
C ARG A 25 -13.60 -5.58 -7.65
N SER A 26 -13.80 -6.88 -7.90
CA SER A 26 -14.01 -7.89 -6.86
C SER A 26 -12.78 -8.14 -5.98
N GLN A 27 -11.58 -7.71 -6.41
CA GLN A 27 -10.34 -7.93 -5.67
C GLN A 27 -10.15 -6.93 -4.52
N TYR A 28 -11.01 -5.91 -4.41
CA TYR A 28 -10.88 -4.88 -3.40
C TYR A 28 -12.21 -4.25 -3.01
N GLN A 29 -12.27 -3.68 -1.82
CA GLN A 29 -13.42 -2.93 -1.35
C GLN A 29 -13.04 -1.47 -1.14
N SER A 30 -13.79 -0.53 -1.73
CA SER A 30 -13.63 0.89 -1.39
C SER A 30 -14.10 1.14 0.04
N CYS A 31 -13.32 1.92 0.79
CA CYS A 31 -13.62 2.27 2.17
C CYS A 31 -13.08 3.67 2.50
N ARG A 32 -13.28 4.10 3.74
CA ARG A 32 -12.59 5.26 4.32
C ARG A 32 -11.80 4.83 5.53
N ILE A 33 -10.63 5.41 5.69
CA ILE A 33 -9.71 5.13 6.80
C ILE A 33 -9.30 6.41 7.51
N ARG A 34 -8.90 6.29 8.77
CA ARG A 34 -8.08 7.27 9.48
C ARG A 34 -6.67 6.75 9.59
N VAL A 35 -5.70 7.64 9.42
CA VAL A 35 -4.28 7.40 9.71
C VAL A 35 -3.85 8.36 10.81
N PRO A 36 -2.83 8.04 11.62
CA PRO A 36 -2.43 8.85 12.77
C PRO A 36 -2.10 10.31 12.43
N ASP A 37 -1.50 10.53 11.25
CA ASP A 37 -0.95 11.84 10.86
C ASP A 37 -2.00 12.81 10.31
N LEU A 38 -3.25 12.37 10.12
CA LEU A 38 -4.29 13.16 9.46
C LEU A 38 -5.62 13.15 10.23
N ASP A 39 -6.11 14.35 10.52
CA ASP A 39 -7.36 14.57 11.28
C ASP A 39 -8.61 14.08 10.54
N ARG A 40 -8.57 14.02 9.21
CA ARG A 40 -9.74 13.73 8.37
C ARG A 40 -9.65 12.35 7.71
N PRO A 41 -10.77 11.60 7.66
CA PRO A 41 -10.81 10.34 6.93
C PRO A 41 -10.52 10.49 5.44
N MET A 42 -9.68 9.62 4.91
CA MET A 42 -9.32 9.59 3.49
C MET A 42 -9.96 8.40 2.76
N ALA A 43 -10.03 8.51 1.43
CA ALA A 43 -10.46 7.42 0.57
C ALA A 43 -9.37 6.34 0.50
N ALA A 44 -9.81 5.08 0.61
CA ALA A 44 -8.92 3.93 0.61
C ALA A 44 -9.57 2.72 -0.05
N ILE A 45 -8.77 1.69 -0.26
CA ILE A 45 -9.20 0.34 -0.60
C ILE A 45 -8.73 -0.66 0.45
N LEU A 46 -9.54 -1.67 0.69
CA LEU A 46 -9.21 -2.84 1.49
C LEU A 46 -8.88 -4.01 0.55
N VAL A 47 -7.69 -4.58 0.71
CA VAL A 47 -7.16 -5.68 -0.11
C VAL A 47 -6.49 -6.68 0.83
N ASP A 48 -6.91 -7.94 0.84
CA ASP A 48 -6.34 -8.99 1.71
C ASP A 48 -6.22 -8.60 3.20
N ARG A 49 -7.19 -7.83 3.72
CA ARG A 49 -7.22 -7.27 5.09
C ARG A 49 -6.21 -6.14 5.37
N GLU A 50 -5.60 -5.60 4.34
CA GLU A 50 -4.68 -4.46 4.41
C GLU A 50 -5.33 -3.22 3.79
N TYR A 51 -5.14 -2.07 4.43
CA TYR A 51 -5.65 -0.79 3.92
C TYR A 51 -4.61 -0.11 3.04
N TYR A 52 -5.09 0.44 1.93
CA TYR A 52 -4.29 1.26 1.04
C TYR A 52 -4.97 2.59 0.77
N SER A 53 -4.28 3.69 1.04
CA SER A 53 -4.75 5.06 0.77
C SER A 53 -4.55 5.42 -0.70
N PHE A 54 -5.39 6.31 -1.22
CA PHE A 54 -5.20 6.82 -2.57
C PHE A 54 -3.96 7.72 -2.64
N PHE A 55 -2.99 7.34 -3.50
CA PHE A 55 -1.80 8.14 -3.73
C PHE A 55 -1.96 9.03 -4.96
N LYS A 56 -2.24 8.44 -6.13
CA LYS A 56 -2.36 9.19 -7.39
C LYS A 56 -3.04 8.42 -8.52
N ALA A 57 -3.72 9.15 -9.41
CA ALA A 57 -4.17 8.63 -10.70
C ALA A 57 -3.18 8.94 -11.82
N VAL A 58 -2.90 7.96 -12.68
CA VAL A 58 -1.93 8.04 -13.78
C VAL A 58 -2.49 7.34 -15.01
N LYS A 59 -2.40 7.97 -16.19
CA LYS A 59 -2.95 7.41 -17.42
C LYS A 59 -2.10 6.30 -18.04
N GLU A 60 -0.79 6.50 -18.06
CA GLU A 60 0.15 5.63 -18.78
C GLU A 60 0.68 4.49 -17.90
N ALA A 61 0.58 3.26 -18.38
CA ALA A 61 0.99 2.06 -17.63
C ALA A 61 2.49 2.05 -17.29
N SER A 62 3.36 2.44 -18.23
CA SER A 62 4.81 2.52 -17.98
C SER A 62 5.14 3.47 -16.83
N LYS A 63 4.45 4.62 -16.77
CA LYS A 63 4.62 5.60 -15.70
C LYS A 63 4.09 5.09 -14.36
N VAL A 64 2.99 4.34 -14.37
CA VAL A 64 2.45 3.69 -13.16
C VAL A 64 3.47 2.73 -12.57
N LEU A 65 4.03 1.84 -13.39
CA LEU A 65 5.03 0.87 -12.96
C LEU A 65 6.30 1.56 -12.43
N ALA A 66 6.76 2.61 -13.10
CA ALA A 66 7.91 3.38 -12.63
C ALA A 66 7.68 4.06 -11.28
N ILE A 67 6.46 4.54 -11.00
CA ILE A 67 6.11 5.12 -9.70
C ILE A 67 6.00 4.03 -8.63
N ALA A 68 5.31 2.92 -8.91
CA ALA A 68 5.16 1.82 -7.98
C ALA A 68 6.51 1.19 -7.60
N ALA A 69 7.42 1.04 -8.56
CA ALA A 69 8.79 0.57 -8.29
C ALA A 69 9.56 1.50 -7.37
N LYS A 70 9.43 2.83 -7.54
CA LYS A 70 10.07 3.81 -6.65
C LYS A 70 9.54 3.73 -5.22
N LEU A 71 8.22 3.61 -5.06
CA LEU A 71 7.58 3.44 -3.76
C LEU A 71 7.99 2.12 -3.10
N GLY A 72 7.96 1.00 -3.84
CA GLY A 72 8.40 -0.29 -3.36
C GLY A 72 9.87 -0.29 -2.90
N ASN A 73 10.76 0.38 -3.64
CA ASN A 73 12.17 0.54 -3.25
C ASN A 73 12.36 1.42 -2.00
N SER A 74 11.40 2.28 -1.67
CA SER A 74 11.37 3.03 -0.41
C SER A 74 10.86 2.21 0.78
N GLY A 75 10.34 1.01 0.53
CA GLY A 75 9.72 0.14 1.54
C GLY A 75 8.20 0.29 1.63
N ASP A 76 7.58 1.07 0.75
CA ASP A 76 6.14 1.28 0.76
C ASP A 76 5.43 0.18 -0.04
N GLY A 77 4.59 -0.60 0.64
CA GLY A 77 3.71 -1.55 -0.05
C GLY A 77 2.72 -0.79 -0.92
N THR A 78 2.48 -1.24 -2.15
CA THR A 78 1.55 -0.55 -3.06
C THR A 78 0.51 -1.46 -3.68
N ALA A 79 -0.57 -0.87 -4.14
CA ALA A 79 -1.55 -1.51 -5.01
C ALA A 79 -1.85 -0.62 -6.22
N ILE A 80 -2.20 -1.25 -7.34
CA ILE A 80 -2.60 -0.58 -8.58
C ILE A 80 -3.97 -1.10 -8.98
N THR A 81 -4.92 -0.20 -9.22
CA THR A 81 -6.25 -0.55 -9.76
C THR A 81 -6.45 0.08 -11.13
N LYS A 82 -7.12 -0.61 -12.05
CA LYS A 82 -7.59 0.01 -13.30
C LYS A 82 -8.73 0.99 -13.04
N THR A 83 -8.75 2.10 -13.76
CA THR A 83 -9.84 3.08 -13.76
C THR A 83 -10.37 3.27 -15.19
N ALA A 84 -11.46 4.02 -15.36
CA ALA A 84 -12.03 4.29 -16.69
C ALA A 84 -11.06 5.02 -17.64
N SER A 85 -10.11 5.79 -17.09
CA SER A 85 -9.21 6.67 -17.88
C SER A 85 -7.72 6.37 -17.68
N GLY A 86 -7.39 5.27 -16.99
CA GLY A 86 -6.01 4.90 -16.68
C GLY A 86 -5.92 3.98 -15.47
N TYR A 87 -5.10 4.36 -14.50
CA TYR A 87 -4.79 3.59 -13.32
C TYR A 87 -4.77 4.49 -12.07
N ALA A 88 -5.02 3.90 -10.91
CA ALA A 88 -4.79 4.52 -9.61
C ALA A 88 -3.74 3.71 -8.85
N ILE A 89 -2.83 4.44 -8.21
CA ILE A 89 -1.79 3.92 -7.32
C ILE A 89 -2.28 4.17 -5.89
N TRP A 90 -2.12 3.15 -5.06
CA TRP A 90 -2.50 3.15 -3.66
C TRP A 90 -1.30 2.75 -2.80
N VAL A 91 -1.13 3.36 -1.64
CA VAL A 91 0.00 3.10 -0.72
C VAL A 91 -0.53 2.47 0.57
N ARG A 92 0.16 1.45 1.06
CA ARG A 92 -0.22 0.68 2.24
C ARG A 92 -0.12 1.55 3.48
N GLU A 93 -1.17 1.54 4.29
CA GLU A 93 -1.24 2.26 5.56
C GLU A 93 -1.31 1.26 6.72
N PRO A 94 -0.16 0.85 7.32
CA PRO A 94 -0.14 -0.18 8.36
C PRO A 94 -0.92 0.22 9.62
N GLU A 95 -0.98 1.51 9.91
CA GLU A 95 -1.61 2.06 11.11
C GLU A 95 -3.05 2.54 10.86
N ALA A 96 -3.58 2.29 9.66
CA ALA A 96 -4.91 2.72 9.30
C ALA A 96 -6.01 1.95 10.04
N GLN A 97 -7.06 2.69 10.38
CA GLN A 97 -8.29 2.13 10.94
C GLN A 97 -9.48 2.49 10.06
N ALA A 98 -10.35 1.51 9.80
CA ALA A 98 -11.59 1.76 9.08
C ALA A 98 -12.50 2.73 9.82
N VAL A 99 -13.11 3.63 9.08
CA VAL A 99 -14.18 4.48 9.57
C VAL A 99 -15.50 3.73 9.41
N LYS A 100 -16.24 3.58 10.52
CA LYS A 100 -17.59 3.01 10.46
C LYS A 100 -18.49 3.92 9.60
N PRO A 101 -19.35 3.36 8.72
CA PRO A 101 -20.40 4.14 8.09
C PRO A 101 -21.26 4.76 9.19
N SER A 102 -21.48 6.07 9.12
CA SER A 102 -22.44 6.80 9.95
C SER A 102 -23.87 6.46 9.58
#